data_AF-A0A520Q5L7-F1
#
_entry.id   AF-A0A520Q5L7-F1
#
_cell.length_a   1.000
_cell.length_b   1.000
_cell.length_c   1.000
_cell.angle_alpha   90.00
_cell.angle_beta   90.00
_cell.angle_gamma   90.00
#
_symmetry.space_group_name_H-M   'P 1'
#
loop_
_entity.id
_entity.type
_entity.pdbx_description
1 polymer ?
#
loop_
_entity_poly.entity_id
_entity_poly.type
_entity_poly.pdbx_seq_one_letter_code
_entity_poly.pdbx_strand_id
1 'polypeptide(L)'
;MHKLKQIFTFIAPYLKPYWGRLLAGLFFGVLFGVSNGLVLWATKLLLDRLDPQTVDAVVGANAQVAGNWFTGTAATIQTNVLSVLDPWLPRMGDELTWMQIIGGLLIFPLLVGFRGSTKFLGAYCLAWVSERVINDLRVAVFRNLSRLSIRFFNKSTTGDLITRINGDALLLQTCLSSGVGHLVAEPVAVISVFTGLCLIDWQLTMSILVLFPICVVPIIFFGRKA
;
A
#
# COMPACT_ATOMS: atom_id res chain seq x y z
N MET A 1 -18.00 15.24 4.48
CA MET A 1 -16.65 15.79 4.19
C MET A 1 -16.26 17.01 5.03
N HIS A 2 -17.18 17.91 5.42
CA HIS A 2 -16.85 19.14 6.16
C HIS A 2 -16.16 18.92 7.54
N LYS A 3 -16.58 17.90 8.30
CA LYS A 3 -16.00 17.59 9.62
C LYS A 3 -14.56 17.06 9.56
N LEU A 4 -14.18 16.36 8.50
CA LEU A 4 -12.82 15.82 8.32
C LEU A 4 -11.79 16.93 8.10
N LYS A 5 -12.10 17.93 7.26
CA LYS A 5 -11.21 19.10 7.08
C LYS A 5 -10.97 19.80 8.41
N GLN A 6 -11.99 19.96 9.25
CA GLN A 6 -11.87 20.65 10.54
C GLN A 6 -10.93 19.91 11.50
N ILE A 7 -11.01 18.57 11.54
CA ILE A 7 -10.10 17.72 12.33
C ILE A 7 -8.66 17.84 11.82
N PHE A 8 -8.44 17.74 10.51
CA PHE A 8 -7.10 17.89 9.93
C PHE A 8 -6.49 19.28 10.18
N THR A 9 -7.31 20.33 10.10
CA THR A 9 -6.84 21.71 10.34
C THR A 9 -6.49 21.93 11.81
N PHE A 10 -7.20 21.26 12.73
CA PHE A 10 -6.91 21.28 14.17
C PHE A 10 -5.58 20.57 14.51
N ILE A 11 -5.27 19.45 13.86
CA ILE A 11 -4.06 18.66 14.13
C ILE A 11 -2.83 19.22 13.37
N ALA A 12 -3.04 19.85 12.22
CA ALA A 12 -1.99 20.45 11.39
C ALA A 12 -0.89 21.24 12.15
N PRO A 13 -1.20 22.15 13.11
CA PRO A 13 -0.16 22.86 13.86
C PRO A 13 0.72 21.95 14.70
N TYR A 14 0.19 20.86 15.25
CA TYR A 14 0.94 19.86 16.03
C TYR A 14 1.76 18.93 15.13
N LEU A 15 1.37 18.76 13.87
CA LEU A 15 2.10 17.96 12.87
C LEU A 15 3.31 18.69 12.25
N LYS A 16 3.26 20.02 12.17
CA LYS A 16 4.29 20.85 11.50
C LYS A 16 5.73 20.53 11.92
N PRO A 17 6.06 20.34 13.21
CA PRO A 17 7.43 20.03 13.65
C PRO A 17 7.95 18.69 13.11
N TYR A 18 7.05 17.76 12.78
CA TYR A 18 7.37 16.36 12.44
C TYR A 18 7.16 16.02 10.96
N TRP A 19 6.95 17.03 10.12
CA TRP A 19 6.57 16.86 8.72
C TRP A 19 7.59 16.06 7.90
N GLY A 20 8.88 16.23 8.16
CA GLY A 20 9.93 15.49 7.45
C GLY A 20 9.83 13.97 7.66
N ARG A 21 9.54 13.52 8.89
CA ARG A 21 9.39 12.09 9.20
C ARG A 21 8.06 11.54 8.73
N LEU A 22 7.01 12.36 8.74
CA LEU A 22 5.72 11.97 8.17
C LEU A 22 5.81 11.76 6.66
N LEU A 23 6.45 12.69 5.95
CA LEU A 23 6.70 12.55 4.51
C LEU A 23 7.57 11.32 4.21
N ALA A 24 8.62 11.08 5.02
CA ALA A 24 9.43 9.87 4.87
C ALA A 24 8.59 8.60 5.06
N GLY A 25 7.74 8.55 6.09
CA GLY A 25 6.87 7.40 6.32
C GLY A 25 5.85 7.19 5.21
N LEU A 26 5.28 8.27 4.66
CA LEU A 26 4.40 8.23 3.49
C LEU A 26 5.14 7.75 2.24
N PHE A 27 6.36 8.24 2.00
CA PHE A 27 7.20 7.82 0.89
C PHE A 27 7.47 6.32 0.95
N PHE A 28 7.85 5.79 2.11
CA PHE A 28 8.01 4.34 2.28
C PHE A 28 6.67 3.61 2.10
N GLY A 29 5.55 4.16 2.55
CA GLY A 29 4.22 3.62 2.25
C GLY A 29 3.91 3.51 0.76
N VAL A 30 4.23 4.54 -0.02
CA VAL A 30 4.09 4.55 -1.48
C VAL A 30 5.01 3.50 -2.11
N LEU A 31 6.27 3.44 -1.68
CA LEU A 31 7.26 2.48 -2.19
C LEU A 31 6.84 1.03 -1.90
N PHE A 32 6.26 0.77 -0.73
CA PHE A 32 5.63 -0.50 -0.39
C PHE A 32 4.41 -0.81 -1.28
N GLY A 33 3.58 0.19 -1.57
CA GLY A 33 2.44 0.08 -2.48
C GLY A 33 2.87 -0.33 -3.89
N VAL A 34 3.87 0.35 -4.46
CA VAL A 34 4.47 0.02 -5.77
C VAL A 34 5.03 -1.41 -5.77
N SER A 35 5.66 -1.81 -4.67
CA SER A 35 6.17 -3.16 -4.50
C SER A 35 5.08 -4.25 -4.56
N ASN A 36 3.80 -3.96 -4.29
CA ASN A 36 2.73 -4.96 -4.49
C ASN A 36 2.54 -5.32 -5.96
N GLY A 37 2.64 -4.35 -6.88
CA GLY A 37 2.54 -4.62 -8.32
C GLY A 37 3.69 -5.50 -8.82
N LEU A 38 4.89 -5.30 -8.28
CA LEU A 38 6.07 -6.12 -8.58
C LEU A 38 5.90 -7.60 -8.22
N VAL A 39 5.11 -7.94 -7.19
CA VAL A 39 4.88 -9.34 -6.80
C VAL A 39 4.13 -10.10 -7.90
N LEU A 40 3.10 -9.49 -8.50
CA LEU A 40 2.37 -10.13 -9.60
C LEU A 40 3.30 -10.46 -10.78
N TRP A 41 4.19 -9.52 -11.09
CA TRP A 41 5.21 -9.71 -12.11
C TRP A 41 6.22 -10.79 -11.76
N ALA A 42 6.68 -10.84 -10.51
CA ALA A 42 7.57 -11.89 -10.02
C ALA A 42 6.90 -13.27 -10.09
N THR A 43 5.61 -13.37 -9.74
CA THR A 43 4.84 -14.62 -9.86
C THR A 43 4.71 -15.03 -11.32
N LYS A 44 4.36 -14.10 -12.21
CA LYS A 44 4.27 -14.37 -13.66
C LYS A 44 5.61 -14.83 -14.23
N LEU A 45 6.71 -14.17 -13.83
CA LEU A 45 8.07 -14.53 -14.22
C LEU A 45 8.45 -15.95 -13.78
N LEU A 46 8.07 -16.35 -12.57
CA LEU A 46 8.30 -17.72 -12.09
C LEU A 46 7.46 -18.74 -12.84
N LEU A 47 6.18 -18.43 -13.11
CA LEU A 47 5.28 -19.33 -13.84
C LEU A 47 5.73 -19.53 -15.30
N ASP A 48 6.07 -18.45 -16.01
CA ASP A 48 6.60 -18.52 -17.38
C ASP A 48 7.89 -19.35 -17.47
N ARG A 49 8.66 -19.41 -16.39
CA ARG A 49 9.92 -20.15 -16.32
C ARG A 49 9.73 -21.61 -15.93
N LEU A 50 8.60 -21.97 -15.31
CA LEU A 50 8.25 -23.33 -14.91
C LEU A 50 7.56 -24.11 -16.03
N ASP A 51 6.87 -23.44 -16.96
CA ASP A 51 6.19 -24.07 -18.10
C ASP A 51 6.28 -23.21 -19.38
N PRO A 52 7.37 -23.35 -20.15
CA PRO A 52 7.57 -22.57 -21.38
C PRO A 52 6.56 -22.90 -22.50
N GLN A 53 6.00 -24.11 -22.52
CA GLN A 53 5.19 -24.60 -23.65
C GLN A 53 3.77 -24.00 -23.69
N THR A 54 3.19 -23.66 -22.54
CA THR A 54 1.88 -23.01 -22.49
C THR A 54 1.95 -21.53 -22.83
N VAL A 55 3.07 -20.87 -22.53
CA VAL A 55 3.30 -19.45 -22.84
C VAL A 55 3.36 -19.22 -24.35
N ASP A 56 4.09 -20.04 -25.10
CA ASP A 56 4.19 -19.90 -26.57
C ASP A 56 2.84 -20.12 -27.28
N ALA A 57 1.98 -20.99 -26.74
CA ALA A 57 0.62 -21.20 -27.25
C ALA A 57 -0.32 -20.01 -26.97
N VAL A 58 -0.22 -19.40 -25.80
CA VAL A 58 -1.03 -18.21 -25.41
C VAL A 58 -0.53 -16.94 -26.10
N VAL A 59 0.79 -16.77 -26.24
CA VAL A 59 1.41 -15.64 -26.96
C VAL A 59 1.08 -15.72 -28.45
N GLY A 60 1.05 -16.91 -29.06
CA GLY A 60 0.60 -17.10 -30.43
C GLY A 60 -0.87 -16.71 -30.67
N ALA A 61 -1.75 -16.95 -29.70
CA ALA A 61 -3.15 -16.54 -29.76
C ALA A 61 -3.32 -15.01 -29.59
N ASN A 62 -2.54 -14.38 -28.69
CA ASN A 62 -2.57 -12.93 -28.46
C ASN A 62 -1.84 -12.13 -29.56
N ALA A 63 -0.92 -12.74 -30.32
CA ALA A 63 -0.24 -12.12 -31.45
C ALA A 63 -1.20 -11.75 -32.60
N GLN A 64 -2.34 -12.45 -32.75
CA GLN A 64 -3.38 -12.08 -33.72
C GLN A 64 -4.21 -10.86 -33.28
N VAL A 65 -4.16 -10.47 -32.00
CA VAL A 65 -4.84 -9.29 -31.42
C VAL A 65 -3.91 -8.05 -31.43
N ALA A 66 -2.67 -8.20 -31.91
CA ALA A 66 -1.56 -7.23 -31.82
C ALA A 66 -1.66 -5.99 -32.75
N GLY A 67 -2.86 -5.43 -32.94
CA GLY A 67 -3.06 -4.17 -33.67
C GLY A 67 -3.02 -2.90 -32.80
N ASN A 68 -3.05 -3.02 -31.46
CA ASN A 68 -3.20 -1.88 -30.56
C ASN A 68 -1.87 -1.37 -29.97
N TRP A 69 -1.71 -0.05 -29.91
CA TRP A 69 -0.55 0.64 -29.32
C TRP A 69 -0.28 0.27 -27.84
N PHE A 70 -1.32 -0.16 -27.12
CA PHE A 70 -1.24 -0.61 -25.73
C PHE A 70 -0.59 -1.99 -25.58
N THR A 71 -0.93 -2.96 -26.44
CA THR A 71 -0.33 -4.30 -26.39
C THR A 71 1.13 -4.27 -26.85
N GLY A 72 1.49 -3.38 -27.79
CA GLY A 72 2.87 -3.17 -28.22
C GLY A 72 3.77 -2.53 -27.15
N THR A 73 3.26 -1.54 -26.42
CA THR A 73 4.00 -0.93 -25.30
C THR A 73 4.14 -1.88 -24.10
N ALA A 74 3.09 -2.63 -23.76
CA ALA A 74 3.15 -3.67 -22.73
C ALA A 74 4.20 -4.76 -23.07
N ALA A 75 4.20 -5.24 -24.31
CA ALA A 75 5.19 -6.22 -24.78
C ALA A 75 6.62 -5.66 -24.73
N THR A 76 6.82 -4.38 -25.06
CA THR A 76 8.13 -3.72 -24.99
C THR A 76 8.62 -3.57 -23.56
N ILE A 77 7.74 -3.22 -22.62
CA ILE A 77 8.09 -3.17 -21.18
C ILE A 77 8.45 -4.57 -20.68
N GLN A 78 7.69 -5.59 -21.12
CA GLN A 78 7.95 -6.98 -20.79
C GLN A 78 9.31 -7.47 -21.28
N THR A 79 9.66 -7.22 -22.53
CA THR A 79 10.96 -7.64 -23.09
C THR A 79 12.14 -6.92 -22.46
N ASN A 80 12.02 -5.62 -22.18
CA ASN A 80 13.07 -4.84 -21.51
C ASN A 80 13.32 -5.29 -20.06
N VAL A 81 12.27 -5.63 -19.32
CA VAL A 81 12.43 -6.14 -17.96
C VAL A 81 13.00 -7.56 -17.99
N LEU A 82 12.54 -8.40 -18.92
CA LEU A 82 13.05 -9.77 -19.08
C LEU A 82 14.53 -9.79 -19.50
N SER A 83 15.01 -8.86 -20.33
CA SER A 83 16.41 -8.81 -20.75
C SER A 83 17.36 -8.38 -19.62
N VAL A 84 16.91 -7.53 -18.70
CA VAL A 84 17.67 -7.15 -17.50
C VAL A 84 17.70 -8.28 -16.47
N LEU A 85 16.63 -9.07 -16.39
CA LEU A 85 16.49 -10.18 -15.43
C LEU A 85 17.05 -11.51 -15.94
N ASP A 86 17.17 -11.70 -17.26
CA ASP A 86 17.65 -12.92 -17.91
C ASP A 86 19.03 -13.41 -17.43
N PRO A 87 20.03 -12.53 -17.21
CA PRO A 87 21.34 -12.96 -16.71
C PRO A 87 21.30 -13.55 -15.30
N TRP A 88 20.23 -13.28 -14.55
CA TRP A 88 20.13 -13.53 -13.11
C TRP A 88 19.13 -14.63 -12.75
N LEU A 89 18.34 -15.13 -13.71
CA LEU A 89 17.25 -16.09 -13.47
C LEU A 89 17.40 -17.36 -14.32
N PRO A 90 17.41 -18.55 -13.70
CA PRO A 90 17.47 -19.81 -14.43
C PRO A 90 16.22 -20.04 -15.27
N ARG A 91 16.40 -20.60 -16.47
CA ARG A 91 15.32 -21.12 -17.34
C ARG A 91 15.23 -22.63 -17.15
N MET A 92 14.02 -23.17 -16.98
CA MET A 92 13.84 -24.62 -16.91
C MET A 92 14.07 -25.20 -18.31
N GLY A 93 15.20 -25.89 -18.50
CA GLY A 93 15.61 -26.48 -19.78
C GLY A 93 17.04 -26.15 -20.25
N ASP A 94 17.68 -25.11 -19.70
CA ASP A 94 19.08 -24.78 -19.95
C ASP A 94 20.01 -25.36 -18.85
N GLU A 95 21.29 -25.63 -19.17
CA GLU A 95 22.26 -26.06 -18.16
C GLU A 95 22.38 -24.99 -17.05
N LEU A 96 22.09 -25.40 -15.80
CA LEU A 96 22.12 -24.47 -14.66
C LEU A 96 23.50 -23.84 -14.55
N THR A 97 23.59 -22.56 -14.89
CA THR A 97 24.83 -21.80 -14.71
C THR A 97 24.92 -21.37 -13.24
N TRP A 98 26.12 -21.40 -12.65
CA TRP A 98 26.35 -21.10 -11.23
C TRP A 98 25.87 -19.69 -10.84
N MET A 99 25.89 -18.76 -11.80
CA MET A 99 25.38 -17.40 -11.67
C MET A 99 23.85 -17.35 -11.44
N GLN A 100 23.08 -18.29 -11.99
CA GLN A 100 21.63 -18.35 -11.88
C GLN A 100 21.16 -18.94 -10.54
N ILE A 101 21.92 -19.90 -9.98
CA ILE A 101 21.66 -20.44 -8.63
C ILE A 101 21.90 -19.36 -7.57
N ILE A 102 23.02 -18.64 -7.69
CA ILE A 102 23.36 -17.54 -6.78
C ILE A 102 22.36 -16.37 -6.94
N GLY A 103 21.99 -16.03 -8.18
CA GLY A 103 20.98 -15.03 -8.48
C GLY A 103 19.62 -15.35 -7.86
N GLY A 104 19.07 -16.54 -8.12
CA GLY A 104 17.80 -16.97 -7.54
C GLY A 104 17.80 -17.03 -6.02
N LEU A 105 18.88 -17.55 -5.41
CA LEU A 105 19.02 -17.70 -3.96
C LEU A 105 19.16 -16.36 -3.24
N LEU A 106 19.82 -15.35 -3.85
CA LEU A 106 20.15 -14.10 -3.18
C LEU A 106 19.20 -12.95 -3.53
N ILE A 107 18.71 -12.88 -4.78
CA ILE A 107 17.85 -11.78 -5.25
C ILE A 107 16.44 -11.90 -4.65
N PHE A 108 15.89 -13.11 -4.55
CA PHE A 108 14.56 -13.31 -4.01
C PHE A 108 14.42 -12.87 -2.53
N PRO A 109 15.27 -13.33 -1.59
CA PRO A 109 15.21 -12.85 -0.21
C PRO A 109 15.61 -11.38 -0.09
N LEU A 110 16.46 -10.84 -0.96
CA LEU A 110 16.80 -9.41 -0.95
C LEU A 110 15.62 -8.54 -1.37
N LEU A 111 14.83 -8.94 -2.38
CA LEU A 111 13.61 -8.24 -2.79
C LEU A 111 12.52 -8.31 -1.71
N VAL A 112 12.29 -9.50 -1.13
CA VAL A 112 11.32 -9.68 -0.04
C VAL A 112 11.78 -8.91 1.21
N GLY A 113 13.07 -8.94 1.51
CA GLY A 113 13.70 -8.18 2.60
C GLY A 113 13.52 -6.68 2.41
N PHE A 114 13.90 -6.14 1.26
CA PHE A 114 13.75 -4.72 0.93
C PHE A 114 12.29 -4.24 1.04
N ARG A 115 11.35 -5.04 0.53
CA ARG A 115 9.92 -4.80 0.67
C ARG A 115 9.48 -4.79 2.14
N GLY A 116 9.91 -5.77 2.92
CA GLY A 116 9.62 -5.87 4.35
C GLY A 116 10.18 -4.67 5.14
N SER A 117 11.42 -4.30 4.87
CA SER A 117 12.09 -3.12 5.45
C SER A 117 11.33 -1.84 5.15
N THR A 118 10.90 -1.65 3.90
CA THR A 118 10.11 -0.47 3.50
C THR A 118 8.81 -0.38 4.28
N LYS A 119 8.06 -1.49 4.39
CA LYS A 119 6.81 -1.53 5.17
C LYS A 119 7.06 -1.18 6.64
N PHE A 120 8.10 -1.75 7.22
CA PHE A 120 8.46 -1.53 8.62
C PHE A 120 8.90 -0.09 8.87
N LEU A 121 9.78 0.48 8.04
CA LEU A 121 10.23 1.87 8.15
C LEU A 121 9.07 2.85 8.02
N GLY A 122 8.16 2.63 7.05
CA GLY A 122 6.96 3.45 6.89
C GLY A 122 6.08 3.44 8.13
N ALA A 123 5.76 2.24 8.64
CA ALA A 123 4.95 2.08 9.84
C ALA A 123 5.62 2.67 11.08
N TYR A 124 6.93 2.48 11.24
CA TYR A 124 7.71 3.02 12.35
C TYR A 124 7.72 4.56 12.34
N CYS A 125 7.97 5.18 11.19
CA CYS A 125 7.95 6.64 11.05
C CYS A 125 6.59 7.22 11.41
N LEU A 126 5.50 6.64 10.92
CA LEU A 126 4.14 7.10 11.23
C LEU A 126 3.78 6.89 12.71
N ALA A 127 4.13 5.73 13.28
CA ALA A 127 3.91 5.45 14.69
C ALA A 127 4.65 6.46 15.58
N TRP A 128 5.92 6.72 15.28
CA TRP A 128 6.72 7.69 16.02
C TRP A 128 6.14 9.12 15.96
N VAL A 129 5.69 9.55 14.78
CA VAL A 129 5.03 10.86 14.62
C VAL A 129 3.73 10.91 15.40
N SER A 130 2.91 9.85 15.34
CA SER A 130 1.62 9.81 16.05
C SER A 130 1.79 9.94 17.56
N GLU A 131 2.77 9.26 18.15
CA GLU A 131 3.06 9.33 19.59
C GLU A 131 3.48 10.74 20.01
N ARG A 132 4.36 11.38 19.23
CA ARG A 132 4.83 12.73 19.54
C ARG A 132 3.72 13.78 19.44
N VAL A 133 2.92 13.72 18.37
CA VAL A 133 1.78 14.63 18.18
C VAL A 133 0.77 14.48 19.33
N ILE A 134 0.49 13.25 19.75
CA ILE A 134 -0.45 12.97 20.83
C ILE A 134 0.11 13.41 22.18
N ASN A 135 1.40 13.22 22.43
CA ASN A 135 2.05 13.75 23.62
C ASN A 135 1.91 15.27 23.70
N ASP A 136 2.18 15.98 22.61
CA ASP A 136 2.07 17.45 22.58
C ASP A 136 0.63 17.92 22.75
N LEU A 137 -0.33 17.18 22.19
CA LEU A 137 -1.76 17.43 22.38
C LEU A 137 -2.16 17.25 23.85
N ARG A 138 -1.75 16.15 24.50
CA ARG A 138 -2.02 15.89 25.92
C ARG A 138 -1.44 16.99 26.81
N VAL A 139 -0.21 17.43 26.53
CA VAL A 139 0.44 18.53 27.26
C VAL A 139 -0.32 19.85 27.07
N ALA A 140 -0.75 20.17 25.85
CA ALA A 140 -1.51 21.39 25.56
C ALA A 140 -2.88 21.39 26.25
N VAL A 141 -3.58 20.25 26.23
CA VAL A 141 -4.87 20.10 26.89
C VAL A 141 -4.73 20.18 28.42
N PHE A 142 -3.72 19.52 29.00
CA PHE A 142 -3.46 19.60 30.44
C PHE A 142 -3.13 21.04 30.88
N ARG A 143 -2.30 21.74 30.11
CA ARG A 143 -1.97 23.16 30.38
C ARG A 143 -3.22 24.04 30.37
N ASN A 144 -4.16 23.80 29.46
CA ASN A 144 -5.41 24.55 29.41
C ASN A 144 -6.33 24.20 30.58
N LEU A 145 -6.44 22.92 30.94
CA LEU A 145 -7.23 22.49 32.10
C LEU A 145 -6.75 23.14 33.40
N SER A 146 -5.45 23.24 33.63
CA SER A 146 -4.89 23.87 34.83
C SER A 146 -5.18 25.37 34.95
N ARG A 147 -5.62 26.03 33.87
CA ARG A 147 -5.97 27.46 33.86
C ARG A 147 -7.46 27.72 34.00
N LEU A 148 -8.30 26.68 34.02
CA LEU A 148 -9.74 26.85 34.12
C LEU A 148 -10.21 27.15 35.55
N SER A 149 -11.26 27.96 35.66
CA SER A 149 -11.86 28.33 36.95
C SER A 149 -12.58 27.16 37.63
N ILE A 150 -12.65 27.19 38.97
CA ILE A 150 -13.38 26.22 39.80
C ILE A 150 -14.86 26.07 39.40
N ARG A 151 -15.51 27.13 38.88
CA ARG A 151 -16.89 27.06 38.37
C ARG A 151 -17.06 26.07 37.21
N PHE A 152 -16.03 25.85 36.39
CA PHE A 152 -16.09 24.87 35.30
C PHE A 152 -16.05 23.43 35.83
N PHE A 153 -15.21 23.18 36.84
CA PHE A 153 -15.09 21.88 37.49
C PHE A 153 -16.32 21.49 38.32
N ASN A 154 -17.12 22.45 38.78
CA ASN A 154 -18.43 22.16 39.40
C ASN A 154 -19.50 21.73 38.40
N LYS A 155 -19.35 22.03 37.10
CA LYS A 155 -20.34 21.73 36.05
C LYS A 155 -20.02 20.45 35.26
N SER A 156 -18.77 19.99 35.32
CA SER A 156 -18.28 18.83 34.56
C SER A 156 -17.47 17.93 35.49
N THR A 157 -17.75 16.64 35.53
CA THR A 157 -16.99 15.67 36.34
C THR A 157 -15.55 15.54 35.81
N THR A 158 -14.58 15.65 36.70
CA THR A 158 -13.15 15.45 36.36
C THR A 158 -12.90 14.11 35.67
N GLY A 159 -13.65 13.07 36.04
CA GLY A 159 -13.60 11.74 35.41
C GLY A 159 -14.01 11.71 33.94
N ASP A 160 -15.02 12.48 33.53
CA ASP A 160 -15.47 12.55 32.14
C ASP A 160 -14.44 13.26 31.25
N LEU A 161 -13.79 14.30 31.79
CA LEU A 161 -12.73 15.03 31.09
C LEU A 161 -11.50 14.14 30.84
N ILE A 162 -11.06 13.39 31.86
CA ILE A 162 -9.93 12.46 31.74
C ILE A 162 -10.25 11.35 30.74
N THR A 163 -11.46 10.80 30.77
CA THR A 163 -11.90 9.76 29.85
C THR A 163 -11.91 10.25 28.41
N ARG A 164 -12.46 11.45 28.15
CA ARG A 164 -12.44 12.06 26.81
C ARG A 164 -11.03 12.33 26.32
N ILE A 165 -10.16 12.88 27.16
CA ILE A 165 -8.78 13.18 26.77
C ILE A 165 -8.03 11.91 26.38
N ASN A 166 -8.18 10.83 27.14
CA ASN A 166 -7.50 9.58 26.82
C ASN A 166 -8.14 8.86 25.62
N GLY A 167 -9.47 8.77 25.58
CA GLY A 167 -10.20 8.12 24.49
C GLY A 167 -10.03 8.84 23.15
N ASP A 168 -10.26 10.15 23.12
CA ASP A 168 -10.12 10.95 21.90
C ASP A 168 -8.66 10.99 21.45
N ALA A 169 -7.69 11.08 22.38
CA ALA A 169 -6.27 11.02 22.02
C ALA A 169 -5.87 9.66 21.45
N LEU A 170 -6.43 8.55 21.94
CA LEU A 170 -6.17 7.22 21.40
C LEU A 170 -6.74 7.08 19.98
N LEU A 171 -7.98 7.55 19.75
CA LEU A 171 -8.57 7.55 18.41
C LEU A 171 -7.72 8.38 17.44
N LEU A 172 -7.28 9.56 17.85
CA LEU A 172 -6.38 10.39 17.06
C LEU A 172 -5.04 9.70 16.79
N GLN A 173 -4.48 9.02 17.78
CA GLN A 173 -3.26 8.24 17.63
C GLN A 173 -3.40 7.18 16.54
N THR A 174 -4.44 6.36 16.60
CA THR A 174 -4.70 5.29 15.61
C THR A 174 -4.96 5.87 14.22
N CYS A 175 -5.69 6.98 14.14
CA CYS A 175 -5.90 7.69 12.87
C CYS A 175 -4.58 8.19 12.27
N LEU A 176 -3.65 8.70 13.08
CA LEU A 176 -2.36 9.19 12.60
C LEU A 176 -1.37 8.06 12.27
N SER A 177 -1.30 7.02 13.09
CA SER A 177 -0.34 5.93 12.94
C SER A 177 -0.70 4.99 11.79
N SER A 178 -1.96 4.55 11.75
CA SER A 178 -2.45 3.59 10.77
C SER A 178 -3.26 4.31 9.71
N GLY A 179 -4.24 5.13 10.10
CA GLY A 179 -5.20 5.73 9.15
C GLY A 179 -4.52 6.50 8.02
N VAL A 180 -3.57 7.40 8.33
CA VAL A 180 -2.81 8.17 7.33
C VAL A 180 -1.97 7.27 6.42
N GLY A 181 -1.33 6.24 6.99
CA GLY A 181 -0.48 5.31 6.24
C GLY A 181 -1.28 4.46 5.26
N HIS A 182 -2.38 3.87 5.73
CA HIS A 182 -3.30 3.08 4.92
C HIS A 182 -3.95 3.92 3.82
N LEU A 183 -4.39 5.14 4.14
CA LEU A 183 -5.04 6.05 3.19
C LEU A 183 -4.14 6.39 1.99
N VAL A 184 -2.83 6.34 2.13
CA VAL A 184 -1.87 6.60 1.04
C VAL A 184 -1.36 5.29 0.42
N ALA A 185 -0.97 4.31 1.24
CA ALA A 185 -0.36 3.08 0.74
C ALA A 185 -1.37 2.16 0.02
N GLU A 186 -2.62 2.07 0.49
CA GLU A 186 -3.62 1.17 -0.08
C GLU A 186 -4.07 1.59 -1.49
N PRO A 187 -4.41 2.86 -1.76
CA PRO A 187 -4.71 3.28 -3.13
C PRO A 187 -3.53 3.07 -4.08
N VAL A 188 -2.31 3.36 -3.63
CA VAL A 188 -1.10 3.13 -4.44
C VAL A 188 -0.92 1.64 -4.72
N ALA A 189 -1.14 0.77 -3.74
CA ALA A 189 -1.09 -0.67 -3.93
C ALA A 189 -2.13 -1.14 -4.95
N VAL A 190 -3.38 -0.68 -4.82
CA VAL A 190 -4.46 -1.01 -5.77
C VAL A 190 -4.11 -0.56 -7.18
N ILE A 191 -3.65 0.68 -7.35
CA ILE A 191 -3.26 1.22 -8.66
C ILE A 191 -2.09 0.42 -9.25
N SER A 192 -1.10 0.06 -8.43
CA SER A 192 0.08 -0.71 -8.87
C SER A 192 -0.30 -2.10 -9.35
N VAL A 193 -1.17 -2.78 -8.59
CA VAL A 193 -1.70 -4.11 -8.95
C VAL A 193 -2.55 -4.04 -10.21
N PHE A 194 -3.47 -3.08 -10.29
CA PHE A 194 -4.35 -2.89 -11.44
C PHE A 194 -3.56 -2.59 -12.73
N THR A 195 -2.57 -1.71 -12.63
CA THR A 195 -1.66 -1.41 -13.75
C THR A 195 -0.89 -2.66 -14.16
N GLY A 196 -0.37 -3.44 -13.19
CA GLY A 196 0.31 -4.71 -13.46
C GLY A 196 -0.56 -5.72 -14.19
N LEU A 197 -1.82 -5.87 -13.80
CA LEU A 197 -2.79 -6.76 -14.47
C LEU A 197 -3.09 -6.30 -15.90
N CYS A 198 -3.31 -5.00 -16.11
CA CYS A 198 -3.55 -4.46 -17.44
C CYS A 198 -2.34 -4.66 -18.38
N LEU A 199 -1.11 -4.59 -17.86
CA LEU A 199 0.11 -4.84 -18.64
C LEU A 199 0.29 -6.32 -19.01
N ILE A 200 -0.23 -7.25 -18.19
CA ILE A 200 -0.14 -8.69 -18.49
C ILE A 200 -1.18 -9.06 -19.55
N ASP A 201 -2.45 -8.81 -19.27
CA ASP A 201 -3.54 -9.04 -20.22
C ASP A 201 -4.71 -8.12 -19.91
N TRP A 202 -4.92 -7.13 -20.78
CA TRP A 202 -5.96 -6.14 -20.60
C TRP A 202 -7.37 -6.69 -20.88
N GLN A 203 -7.50 -7.70 -21.76
CA GLN A 203 -8.80 -8.28 -22.13
C GLN A 203 -9.34 -9.15 -21.00
N LEU A 204 -8.48 -9.98 -20.39
CA LEU A 204 -8.82 -10.77 -19.21
C LEU A 204 -9.14 -9.86 -18.02
N THR A 205 -8.34 -8.81 -17.82
CA THR A 205 -8.56 -7.85 -16.73
C THR A 205 -9.91 -7.14 -16.86
N MET A 206 -10.27 -6.66 -18.06
CA MET A 206 -11.57 -6.05 -18.34
C MET A 206 -12.74 -7.02 -18.11
N SER A 207 -12.59 -8.26 -18.54
CA SER A 207 -13.62 -9.30 -18.35
C SER A 207 -13.90 -9.53 -16.86
N ILE A 208 -12.85 -9.65 -16.04
CA ILE A 208 -12.97 -9.78 -14.58
C ILE A 208 -13.54 -8.51 -13.94
N LEU A 209 -13.17 -7.34 -14.44
CA LEU A 209 -13.68 -6.05 -13.93
C LEU A 209 -15.19 -5.92 -14.12
N VAL A 210 -15.75 -6.48 -15.19
CA VAL A 210 -17.21 -6.54 -15.43
C VAL A 210 -17.87 -7.64 -14.59
N LEU A 211 -17.21 -8.79 -14.42
CA LEU A 211 -17.74 -9.90 -13.61
C LEU A 211 -17.81 -9.56 -12.12
N PHE A 212 -16.82 -8.82 -11.61
CA PHE A 212 -16.71 -8.44 -10.19
C PHE A 212 -17.96 -7.72 -9.64
N PRO A 213 -18.49 -6.63 -10.24
CA PRO A 213 -19.70 -5.98 -9.76
C PRO A 213 -20.94 -6.89 -9.88
N ILE A 214 -21.01 -7.75 -10.90
CA ILE A 214 -22.11 -8.71 -11.06
C ILE A 214 -22.17 -9.68 -9.87
N CYS A 215 -21.00 -10.11 -9.37
CA CYS A 215 -20.92 -10.97 -8.19
C CYS A 215 -21.12 -10.20 -6.87
N VAL A 216 -20.58 -8.99 -6.75
CA VAL A 216 -20.56 -8.22 -5.50
C VAL A 216 -21.90 -7.52 -5.20
N VAL A 217 -22.60 -7.01 -6.22
CA VAL A 217 -23.88 -6.30 -6.04
C VAL A 217 -24.94 -7.16 -5.33
N PRO A 218 -25.18 -8.43 -5.71
CA PRO A 218 -26.09 -9.32 -5.00
C PRO A 218 -25.65 -9.54 -3.54
N ILE A 219 -24.35 -9.76 -3.30
CA ILE A 219 -23.82 -10.00 -1.94
C ILE A 219 -24.12 -8.79 -1.05
N ILE A 220 -23.88 -7.57 -1.53
CA ILE A 220 -24.18 -6.34 -0.77
C ILE A 220 -25.69 -6.21 -0.54
N PHE A 221 -26.51 -6.52 -1.54
CA PHE A 221 -27.96 -6.43 -1.44
C PHE A 221 -28.52 -7.40 -0.37
N PHE A 222 -28.08 -8.65 -0.39
CA PHE A 222 -28.48 -9.64 0.62
C PHE A 222 -27.86 -9.37 1.99
N GLY A 223 -26.60 -8.93 2.05
CA GLY A 223 -25.90 -8.62 3.28
C GLY A 223 -26.46 -7.40 4.03
N ARG A 224 -27.11 -6.46 3.33
CA ARG A 224 -27.84 -5.35 3.98
C ARG A 224 -29.18 -5.76 4.58
N LYS A 225 -29.65 -6.98 4.30
CA LYS A 225 -30.96 -7.50 4.72
C LYS A 225 -30.88 -8.47 5.90
N ALA A 226 -29.66 -8.85 6.31
CA ALA A 226 -29.34 -9.60 7.52
C ALA A 226 -28.91 -8.63 8.63
#